data_AF-A0A832TDA0-F1
#
_entry.id   AF-A0A832TDA0-F1
#
_cell.length_a   1.000
_cell.length_b   1.000
_cell.length_c   1.000
_cell.angle_alpha   90.00
_cell.angle_beta   90.00
_cell.angle_gamma   90.00
#
_symmetry.space_group_name_H-M   'P 1'
#
loop_
_entity.id
_entity.type
_entity.pdbx_description
1 polymer ?
#
loop_
_entity_poly.entity_id
_entity_poly.type
_entity_poly.pdbx_seq_one_letter_code
_entity_poly.pdbx_strand_id
1 'polypeptide(L)'
;MDVVMLSNVLRHYKRLEVQKLIVDAAHLKEAVGSYGGKGYAKRPDVLMYPADVMELVKNGVTSFHISEETWSNPLDIKTGSSPKESNDLRSGWDLVLDIDCPYWEFAKIVTWLFVRSLQDHGISSISVKFSGNKGFHIGVPFEAFPSVLPGDVPTKDFFPDGPRQIAQYLLHHISKRLIKVKGNTIIFGDSHPFDFEQIQLITGKKSDELLLSYCDSCGQVHKEGLRRQFHFTCGICGSNYTTEEDLAFRKCLKCNVLMDKSELDLGRRCCPKPLVVKTFNPLSIVEVDTVLIAPRHLYRAPYSYHEKSGLVSVPIPVDHIMEFEKDEAKLEDVVFTPWLPRDSASSEEGRNLLLSAIDFHAREEQRKQEKEQSIKYSKDFSKEFDDVQTAIPDKFFPPCIQLVMKGLPDGKKRALFMLINFLSSCGWSYEEMESWLTEWNKKNPEPIRQVYLLGQLRYTKQNKKKALPPNCDNKAYYKDFHVCRPDGFCKYVKNPANYAIRKAKLAQQEEFRNGKGKKTQKQDNPAKPSHPEASKTPENPDKPHKKPSKPKSQPNPTTQTVTSDTL
;
A
#
# COMPACT_ATOMS: atom_id res chain seq x y z
N MET A 1 -10.92 -31.91 -21.95
CA MET A 1 -9.98 -32.55 -21.01
C MET A 1 -9.19 -33.52 -21.86
N ASP A 2 -7.87 -33.50 -21.76
CA ASP A 2 -7.02 -34.49 -22.44
C ASP A 2 -7.40 -35.90 -21.95
N VAL A 3 -7.40 -36.91 -22.83
CA VAL A 3 -7.70 -38.31 -22.51
C VAL A 3 -6.74 -38.83 -21.45
N VAL A 4 -5.45 -38.43 -21.50
CA VAL A 4 -4.44 -38.81 -20.51
C VAL A 4 -4.76 -38.21 -19.15
N MET A 5 -5.18 -36.95 -19.12
CA MET A 5 -5.58 -36.25 -17.90
C MET A 5 -6.81 -36.89 -17.26
N LEU A 6 -7.84 -37.24 -18.05
CA LEU A 6 -9.05 -37.90 -17.54
C LEU A 6 -8.72 -39.26 -16.93
N SER A 7 -7.86 -40.05 -17.58
CA SER A 7 -7.39 -41.34 -17.07
C SER A 7 -6.69 -41.20 -15.71
N ASN A 8 -5.78 -40.23 -15.58
CA ASN A 8 -5.05 -39.97 -14.33
C ASN A 8 -5.98 -39.51 -13.21
N VAL A 9 -6.90 -38.59 -13.50
CA VAL A 9 -7.91 -38.11 -12.55
C VAL A 9 -8.78 -39.26 -12.04
N LEU A 10 -9.31 -40.10 -12.93
CA LEU A 10 -10.11 -41.26 -12.55
C LEU A 10 -9.30 -42.27 -11.73
N ARG A 11 -8.06 -42.56 -12.13
CA ARG A 11 -7.16 -43.47 -11.39
C ARG A 11 -6.90 -42.96 -9.98
N HIS A 12 -6.64 -41.67 -9.84
CA HIS A 12 -6.36 -41.01 -8.57
C HIS A 12 -7.54 -41.11 -7.61
N TYR A 13 -8.71 -40.63 -8.03
CA TYR A 13 -9.89 -40.56 -7.16
C TYR A 13 -10.62 -41.89 -7.00
N LYS A 14 -10.28 -42.93 -7.77
CA LYS A 14 -10.77 -44.30 -7.52
C LYS A 14 -10.24 -44.88 -6.20
N ARG A 15 -9.14 -44.34 -5.67
CA ARG A 15 -8.57 -44.78 -4.38
C ARG A 15 -9.49 -44.34 -3.24
N LEU A 16 -10.03 -45.31 -2.49
CA LEU A 16 -10.95 -45.05 -1.40
C LEU A 16 -10.34 -44.14 -0.31
N GLU A 17 -9.04 -44.28 -0.06
CA GLU A 17 -8.32 -43.44 0.91
C GLU A 17 -8.32 -41.96 0.52
N VAL A 18 -8.09 -41.65 -0.75
CA VAL A 18 -8.17 -40.29 -1.29
C VAL A 18 -9.57 -39.72 -1.09
N GLN A 19 -10.61 -40.52 -1.36
CA GLN A 19 -11.99 -40.08 -1.21
C GLN A 19 -12.32 -39.73 0.25
N LYS A 20 -11.92 -40.60 1.20
CA LYS A 20 -12.12 -40.37 2.63
C LYS A 20 -11.41 -39.10 3.11
N LEU A 21 -10.13 -38.96 2.81
CA LEU A 21 -9.34 -37.81 3.27
C LEU A 21 -9.83 -36.47 2.70
N ILE A 22 -10.38 -36.47 1.47
CA ILE A 22 -11.03 -35.28 0.91
C ILE A 22 -12.32 -34.94 1.68
N VAL A 23 -13.15 -35.95 1.97
CA VAL A 23 -14.41 -35.77 2.72
C VAL A 23 -14.13 -35.32 4.16
N ASP A 24 -13.15 -35.93 4.82
CA ASP A 24 -12.72 -35.55 6.17
C ASP A 24 -12.24 -34.09 6.21
N ALA A 25 -11.42 -33.70 5.23
CA ALA A 25 -10.98 -32.31 5.10
C ALA A 25 -12.10 -31.33 4.71
N ALA A 26 -13.19 -31.81 4.10
CA ALA A 26 -14.35 -31.03 3.71
C ALA A 26 -15.43 -30.95 4.81
N HIS A 27 -15.23 -31.64 5.95
CA HIS A 27 -16.20 -31.68 7.03
C HIS A 27 -16.54 -30.26 7.54
N LEU A 28 -17.85 -29.95 7.57
CA LEU A 28 -18.41 -28.63 7.93
C LEU A 28 -17.89 -27.45 7.08
N LYS A 29 -17.35 -27.71 5.89
CA LYS A 29 -16.88 -26.70 4.95
C LYS A 29 -17.75 -26.66 3.69
N GLU A 30 -17.79 -25.50 3.04
CA GLU A 30 -18.29 -25.44 1.67
C GLU A 30 -17.27 -26.16 0.77
N ALA A 31 -17.70 -27.16 0.02
CA ALA A 31 -16.82 -28.01 -0.79
C ALA A 31 -17.34 -28.09 -2.23
N VAL A 32 -16.47 -27.86 -3.21
CA VAL A 32 -16.90 -27.65 -4.61
C VAL A 32 -15.92 -28.32 -5.57
N GLY A 33 -16.46 -29.01 -6.57
CA GLY A 33 -15.70 -29.50 -7.71
C GLY A 33 -15.33 -28.41 -8.70
N SER A 34 -14.14 -28.48 -9.29
CA SER A 34 -13.68 -27.65 -10.40
C SER A 34 -13.57 -28.47 -11.69
N TYR A 35 -13.86 -27.84 -12.83
CA TYR A 35 -13.81 -28.45 -14.16
C TYR A 35 -12.53 -28.11 -14.91
N GLY A 36 -11.39 -28.07 -14.20
CA GLY A 36 -10.06 -27.94 -14.80
C GLY A 36 -9.84 -26.64 -15.56
N GLY A 37 -10.20 -25.51 -14.94
CA GLY A 37 -10.06 -24.17 -15.54
C GLY A 37 -11.26 -23.69 -16.36
N LYS A 38 -12.29 -24.53 -16.53
CA LYS A 38 -13.55 -24.15 -17.19
C LYS A 38 -14.59 -23.50 -16.23
N GLY A 39 -14.32 -23.54 -14.94
CA GLY A 39 -15.22 -23.05 -13.90
C GLY A 39 -15.38 -24.05 -12.76
N TYR A 40 -16.27 -23.70 -11.82
CA TYR A 40 -16.59 -24.52 -10.65
C TYR A 40 -18.02 -25.07 -10.76
N ALA A 41 -18.29 -26.15 -10.02
CA ALA A 41 -19.63 -26.63 -9.76
C ALA A 41 -20.47 -25.59 -9.02
N LYS A 42 -21.79 -25.83 -8.95
CA LYS A 42 -22.73 -24.92 -8.31
C LYS A 42 -22.40 -24.79 -6.81
N ARG A 43 -22.65 -23.61 -6.26
CA ARG A 43 -22.37 -23.25 -4.87
C ARG A 43 -23.63 -22.72 -4.16
N PRO A 44 -23.81 -22.94 -2.85
CA PRO A 44 -22.97 -23.79 -1.99
C PRO A 44 -23.16 -25.28 -2.28
N ASP A 45 -22.19 -26.09 -1.86
CA ASP A 45 -22.24 -27.55 -1.97
C ASP A 45 -21.36 -28.20 -0.88
N VAL A 46 -21.52 -29.51 -0.67
CA VAL A 46 -20.83 -30.29 0.36
C VAL A 46 -20.38 -31.65 -0.17
N LEU A 47 -19.38 -32.24 0.49
CA LEU A 47 -19.01 -33.64 0.31
C LEU A 47 -19.31 -34.37 1.62
N MET A 48 -20.24 -35.32 1.60
CA MET A 48 -20.69 -36.04 2.81
C MET A 48 -20.15 -37.47 2.84
N TYR A 49 -20.06 -38.12 1.68
CA TYR A 49 -19.65 -39.50 1.55
C TYR A 49 -18.48 -39.65 0.59
N PRO A 50 -17.56 -40.62 0.81
CA PRO A 50 -16.46 -40.89 -0.12
C PRO A 50 -16.93 -41.10 -1.57
N ALA A 51 -18.10 -41.73 -1.76
CA ALA A 51 -18.67 -41.96 -3.08
C ALA A 51 -18.97 -40.67 -3.86
N ASP A 52 -19.30 -39.56 -3.17
CA ASP A 52 -19.61 -38.26 -3.78
C ASP A 52 -18.42 -37.77 -4.63
N VAL A 53 -17.20 -37.96 -4.13
CA VAL A 53 -15.95 -37.61 -4.82
C VAL A 53 -15.90 -38.31 -6.18
N MET A 54 -16.15 -39.62 -6.21
CA MET A 54 -16.06 -40.39 -7.45
C MET A 54 -17.22 -40.08 -8.40
N GLU A 55 -18.43 -39.81 -7.90
CA GLU A 55 -19.56 -39.41 -8.74
C GLU A 55 -19.33 -38.06 -9.41
N LEU A 56 -18.84 -37.07 -8.67
CA LEU A 56 -18.48 -35.77 -9.23
C LEU A 56 -17.38 -35.89 -10.30
N VAL A 57 -16.39 -36.74 -10.07
CA VAL A 57 -15.32 -36.99 -11.06
C VAL A 57 -15.87 -37.64 -12.33
N LYS A 58 -16.81 -38.60 -12.22
CA LYS A 58 -17.50 -39.18 -13.38
C LYS A 58 -18.28 -38.12 -14.17
N ASN A 59 -18.77 -37.09 -13.49
CA ASN A 59 -19.44 -35.93 -14.07
C ASN A 59 -18.47 -34.84 -14.57
N GLY A 60 -17.16 -35.12 -14.60
CA GLY A 60 -16.14 -34.27 -15.21
C GLY A 60 -15.40 -33.33 -14.25
N VAL A 61 -15.63 -33.43 -12.95
CA VAL A 61 -14.81 -32.73 -11.93
C VAL A 61 -13.37 -33.27 -11.96
N THR A 62 -12.40 -32.37 -11.91
CA THR A 62 -10.97 -32.69 -11.92
C THR A 62 -10.28 -32.41 -10.59
N SER A 63 -10.79 -31.47 -9.82
CA SER A 63 -10.21 -31.06 -8.55
C SER A 63 -11.27 -30.57 -7.58
N PHE A 64 -10.97 -30.64 -6.29
CA PHE A 64 -11.86 -30.28 -5.20
C PHE A 64 -11.28 -29.10 -4.43
N HIS A 65 -12.15 -28.19 -4.03
CA HIS A 65 -11.79 -26.98 -3.29
C HIS A 65 -12.72 -26.82 -2.09
N ILE A 66 -12.19 -26.37 -0.96
CA ILE A 66 -12.89 -26.26 0.32
C ILE A 66 -12.69 -24.87 0.94
N SER A 67 -13.63 -24.42 1.75
CA SER A 67 -13.56 -23.13 2.44
C SER A 67 -12.59 -23.13 3.62
N GLU A 68 -12.03 -21.96 3.94
CA GLU A 68 -11.33 -21.72 5.22
C GLU A 68 -12.32 -21.71 6.38
N GLU A 69 -13.47 -21.07 6.17
CA GLU A 69 -14.61 -21.01 7.10
C GLU A 69 -15.20 -22.41 7.33
N THR A 70 -15.60 -22.67 8.57
CA THR A 70 -16.43 -23.81 8.96
C THR A 70 -17.83 -23.33 9.35
N TRP A 71 -18.84 -24.11 8.98
CA TRP A 71 -20.25 -23.72 9.03
C TRP A 71 -21.05 -24.73 9.82
N SER A 72 -22.08 -24.29 10.52
CA SER A 72 -23.04 -25.19 11.16
C SER A 72 -23.77 -26.05 10.12
N ASN A 73 -24.12 -25.45 8.99
CA ASN A 73 -24.60 -26.13 7.78
C ASN A 73 -24.14 -25.35 6.52
N PRO A 74 -23.17 -25.85 5.75
CA PRO A 74 -22.68 -25.15 4.56
C PRO A 74 -23.73 -24.94 3.46
N LEU A 75 -24.79 -25.75 3.41
CA LEU A 75 -25.85 -25.61 2.39
C LEU A 75 -26.75 -24.38 2.64
N ASP A 76 -26.73 -23.81 3.84
CA ASP A 76 -27.53 -22.62 4.20
C ASP A 76 -26.86 -21.30 3.77
N ILE A 77 -25.63 -21.35 3.24
CA ILE A 77 -24.89 -20.17 2.80
C ILE A 77 -25.61 -19.48 1.63
N LYS A 78 -25.85 -18.17 1.76
CA LYS A 78 -26.46 -17.35 0.70
C LYS A 78 -25.45 -16.36 0.11
N THR A 79 -25.47 -16.24 -1.21
CA THR A 79 -24.65 -15.23 -1.90
C THR A 79 -25.19 -13.84 -1.61
N GLY A 80 -24.32 -12.95 -1.11
CA GLY A 80 -24.71 -11.59 -0.71
C GLY A 80 -25.25 -11.47 0.71
N SER A 81 -25.10 -12.50 1.55
CA SER A 81 -25.37 -12.41 2.98
C SER A 81 -24.61 -11.26 3.64
N SER A 82 -25.25 -10.62 4.61
CA SER A 82 -24.60 -9.67 5.49
C SER A 82 -23.51 -10.34 6.35
N PRO A 83 -22.55 -9.57 6.88
CA PRO A 83 -21.56 -10.11 7.82
C PRO A 83 -22.21 -10.79 9.04
N LYS A 84 -23.32 -10.24 9.54
CA LYS A 84 -24.06 -10.81 10.67
C LYS A 84 -24.64 -12.19 10.35
N GLU A 85 -25.38 -12.31 9.24
CA GLU A 85 -25.95 -13.60 8.82
C GLU A 85 -24.88 -14.66 8.58
N SER A 86 -23.74 -14.25 8.04
CA SER A 86 -22.60 -15.15 7.83
C SER A 86 -22.02 -15.61 9.17
N ASN A 87 -21.87 -14.70 10.14
CA ASN A 87 -21.38 -15.01 11.48
C ASN A 87 -22.32 -15.93 12.26
N ASP A 88 -23.64 -15.78 12.07
CA ASP A 88 -24.66 -16.62 12.71
C ASP A 88 -24.56 -18.09 12.22
N LEU A 89 -24.18 -18.31 10.95
CA LEU A 89 -23.94 -19.63 10.38
C LEU A 89 -22.52 -20.17 10.64
N ARG A 90 -21.54 -19.28 10.83
CA ARG A 90 -20.14 -19.68 10.98
C ARG A 90 -19.90 -20.30 12.35
N SER A 91 -19.29 -21.49 12.34
CA SER A 91 -18.82 -22.19 13.54
C SER A 91 -17.37 -21.86 13.87
N GLY A 92 -16.55 -21.54 12.87
CA GLY A 92 -15.14 -21.18 13.03
C GLY A 92 -14.46 -20.88 11.69
N TRP A 93 -13.14 -20.81 11.70
CA TRP A 93 -12.31 -20.63 10.51
C TRP A 93 -10.92 -21.20 10.77
N ASP A 94 -10.38 -21.95 9.81
CA ASP A 94 -8.99 -22.41 9.89
C ASP A 94 -8.07 -21.34 9.31
N LEU A 95 -6.92 -21.08 9.93
CA LEU A 95 -5.90 -20.22 9.34
C LEU A 95 -5.24 -21.01 8.21
N VAL A 96 -5.41 -20.57 6.97
CA VAL A 96 -4.74 -21.14 5.80
C VAL A 96 -3.92 -20.06 5.11
N LEU A 97 -2.60 -20.22 5.08
CA LEU A 97 -1.69 -19.34 4.38
C LEU A 97 -1.25 -20.02 3.08
N ASP A 98 -1.51 -19.40 1.92
CA ASP A 98 -0.94 -19.86 0.66
C ASP A 98 0.33 -19.10 0.33
N ILE A 99 1.40 -19.88 0.24
CA ILE A 99 2.73 -19.44 -0.12
C ILE A 99 2.89 -19.74 -1.61
N ASP A 100 2.55 -18.78 -2.46
CA ASP A 100 2.86 -18.86 -3.88
C ASP A 100 4.23 -18.25 -4.13
N CYS A 101 5.19 -19.08 -4.52
CA CYS A 101 6.51 -18.63 -4.89
C CYS A 101 6.92 -19.29 -6.20
N PRO A 102 7.21 -18.52 -7.27
CA PRO A 102 7.60 -19.10 -8.55
C PRO A 102 8.95 -19.82 -8.48
N TYR A 103 9.73 -19.58 -7.42
CA TYR A 103 11.07 -20.10 -7.21
C TYR A 103 11.02 -21.24 -6.17
N TRP A 104 11.24 -22.48 -6.62
CA TRP A 104 11.00 -23.67 -5.79
C TRP A 104 11.80 -23.69 -4.47
N GLU A 105 13.09 -23.34 -4.53
CA GLU A 105 13.95 -23.29 -3.35
C GLU A 105 13.44 -22.25 -2.32
N PHE A 106 13.05 -21.07 -2.79
CA PHE A 106 12.45 -20.06 -1.91
C PHE A 106 11.06 -20.46 -1.43
N ALA A 107 10.26 -21.20 -2.21
CA ALA A 107 8.98 -21.73 -1.75
C ALA A 107 9.16 -22.58 -0.48
N LYS A 108 10.17 -23.48 -0.47
CA LYS A 108 10.51 -24.31 0.69
C LYS A 108 10.99 -23.46 1.87
N ILE A 109 11.95 -22.56 1.64
CA ILE A 109 12.51 -21.69 2.69
C ILE A 109 11.43 -20.80 3.32
N VAL A 110 10.58 -20.17 2.51
CA VAL A 110 9.53 -19.28 2.99
C VAL A 110 8.50 -20.06 3.79
N THR A 111 8.09 -21.23 3.30
CA THR A 111 7.17 -22.11 4.04
C THR A 111 7.76 -22.49 5.39
N TRP A 112 9.04 -22.88 5.43
CA TRP A 112 9.76 -23.17 6.66
C TRP A 112 9.84 -21.96 7.60
N LEU A 113 10.07 -20.74 7.08
CA LEU A 113 10.08 -19.52 7.88
C LEU A 113 8.73 -19.20 8.51
N PHE A 114 7.64 -19.42 7.78
CA PHE A 114 6.29 -19.25 8.32
C PHE A 114 5.98 -20.26 9.41
N VAL A 115 6.33 -21.53 9.18
CA VAL A 115 6.24 -22.59 10.21
C VAL A 115 7.03 -22.20 11.45
N ARG A 116 8.30 -21.82 11.29
CA ARG A 116 9.15 -21.39 12.40
C ARG A 116 8.55 -20.19 13.12
N SER A 117 8.02 -19.22 12.37
CA SER A 117 7.34 -18.07 12.96
C SER A 117 6.07 -18.46 13.72
N LEU A 118 5.31 -19.47 13.29
CA LEU A 118 4.18 -19.99 14.05
C LEU A 118 4.66 -20.70 15.34
N GLN A 119 5.72 -21.49 15.27
CA GLN A 119 6.35 -22.15 16.41
C GLN A 119 6.89 -21.16 17.44
N ASP A 120 7.51 -20.05 17.00
CA ASP A 120 7.97 -18.95 17.87
C ASP A 120 6.81 -18.33 18.69
N HIS A 121 5.57 -18.48 18.23
CA HIS A 121 4.36 -18.03 18.93
C HIS A 121 3.68 -19.12 19.76
N GLY A 122 4.29 -20.31 19.83
CA GLY A 122 3.81 -21.44 20.60
C GLY A 122 2.87 -22.37 19.83
N ILE A 123 2.68 -22.19 18.52
CA ILE A 123 1.81 -23.07 17.72
C ILE A 123 2.53 -24.39 17.41
N SER A 124 1.92 -25.50 17.79
CA SER A 124 2.36 -26.87 17.51
C SER A 124 1.38 -27.59 16.57
N SER A 125 0.09 -27.23 16.56
CA SER A 125 -0.89 -27.81 15.64
C SER A 125 -0.79 -27.21 14.23
N ILE A 126 0.38 -27.36 13.60
CA ILE A 126 0.68 -26.84 12.26
C ILE A 126 0.59 -27.99 11.25
N SER A 127 -0.11 -27.74 10.15
CA SER A 127 -0.10 -28.61 8.97
C SER A 127 0.54 -27.90 7.79
N VAL A 128 1.30 -28.63 6.98
CA VAL A 128 1.82 -28.11 5.70
C VAL A 128 1.39 -29.05 4.59
N LYS A 129 1.00 -28.50 3.44
CA LYS A 129 0.74 -29.29 2.24
C LYS A 129 1.30 -28.62 1.01
N PHE A 130 1.86 -29.41 0.12
CA PHE A 130 2.18 -28.98 -1.23
C PHE A 130 0.88 -28.59 -1.96
N SER A 131 0.85 -27.43 -2.63
CA SER A 131 -0.37 -26.94 -3.30
C SER A 131 -0.71 -27.71 -4.60
N GLY A 132 0.22 -28.53 -5.07
CA GLY A 132 0.12 -29.28 -6.32
C GLY A 132 0.93 -28.65 -7.46
N ASN A 133 1.55 -27.47 -7.27
CA ASN A 133 2.31 -26.81 -8.34
C ASN A 133 3.67 -26.24 -7.90
N LYS A 134 3.69 -25.02 -7.36
CA LYS A 134 4.93 -24.29 -7.02
C LYS A 134 4.97 -23.78 -5.59
N GLY A 135 3.87 -23.94 -4.85
CA GLY A 135 3.70 -23.37 -3.53
C GLY A 135 3.26 -24.40 -2.49
N PHE A 136 3.01 -23.90 -1.29
CA PHE A 136 2.55 -24.67 -0.15
C PHE A 136 1.39 -23.94 0.52
N HIS A 137 0.48 -24.70 1.12
CA HIS A 137 -0.42 -24.15 2.12
C HIS A 137 0.05 -24.54 3.51
N ILE A 138 -0.03 -23.58 4.42
CA ILE A 138 0.20 -23.79 5.85
C ILE A 138 -1.13 -23.63 6.56
N GLY A 139 -1.49 -24.62 7.37
CA GLY A 139 -2.77 -24.69 8.06
C GLY A 139 -2.60 -24.68 9.58
N VAL A 140 -3.42 -23.91 10.28
CA VAL A 140 -3.64 -24.03 11.73
C VAL A 140 -5.15 -24.16 11.97
N PRO A 141 -5.62 -25.23 12.65
CA PRO A 141 -7.05 -25.46 12.86
C PRO A 141 -7.64 -24.39 13.79
N PHE A 142 -8.92 -24.06 13.60
CA PHE A 142 -9.62 -23.07 14.42
C PHE A 142 -9.52 -23.34 15.92
N GLU A 143 -9.51 -24.62 16.30
CA GLU A 143 -9.46 -25.11 17.67
C GLU A 143 -8.20 -24.68 18.43
N ALA A 144 -7.13 -24.31 17.73
CA ALA A 144 -5.93 -23.75 18.35
C ALA A 144 -6.17 -22.35 18.93
N PHE A 145 -7.11 -21.59 18.40
CA PHE A 145 -7.36 -20.21 18.80
C PHE A 145 -8.26 -20.12 20.05
N PRO A 146 -8.15 -19.04 20.85
CA PRO A 146 -9.07 -18.82 21.97
C PRO A 146 -10.51 -18.73 21.46
N SER A 147 -11.49 -19.19 22.24
CA SER A 147 -12.90 -19.10 21.85
C SER A 147 -13.44 -17.66 21.86
N VAL A 148 -12.85 -16.80 22.67
CA VAL A 148 -13.27 -15.40 22.88
C VAL A 148 -12.05 -14.47 22.93
N LEU A 149 -12.17 -13.32 22.27
CA LEU A 149 -11.21 -12.21 22.28
C LEU A 149 -11.50 -11.19 23.39
N PRO A 150 -10.54 -10.33 23.75
CA PRO A 150 -10.79 -9.22 24.68
C PRO A 150 -12.02 -8.39 24.27
N GLY A 151 -12.90 -8.08 25.24
CA GLY A 151 -14.17 -7.41 24.98
C GLY A 151 -15.33 -8.35 24.62
N ASP A 152 -15.22 -9.63 24.98
CA ASP A 152 -16.25 -10.67 24.83
C ASP A 152 -16.68 -10.91 23.37
N VAL A 153 -15.75 -10.72 22.43
CA VAL A 153 -15.99 -10.95 21.00
C VAL A 153 -15.69 -12.41 20.66
N PRO A 154 -16.66 -13.19 20.13
CA PRO A 154 -16.40 -14.56 19.69
C PRO A 154 -15.35 -14.61 18.58
N THR A 155 -14.31 -15.43 18.74
CA THR A 155 -13.21 -15.48 17.76
C THR A 155 -13.66 -15.94 16.38
N LYS A 156 -14.70 -16.78 16.31
CA LYS A 156 -15.33 -17.22 15.05
C LYS A 156 -15.86 -16.03 14.22
N ASP A 157 -16.27 -14.95 14.88
CA ASP A 157 -16.81 -13.77 14.22
C ASP A 157 -15.71 -12.86 13.67
N PHE A 158 -14.45 -13.11 14.06
CA PHE A 158 -13.28 -12.37 13.61
C PHE A 158 -12.72 -12.89 12.27
N PHE A 159 -13.60 -13.23 11.33
CA PHE A 159 -13.25 -13.59 9.96
C PHE A 159 -13.88 -12.58 9.00
N PRO A 160 -13.14 -12.11 7.97
CA PRO A 160 -11.80 -12.53 7.54
C PRO A 160 -10.65 -11.80 8.25
N ASP A 161 -10.94 -10.88 9.17
CA ASP A 161 -9.93 -9.95 9.68
C ASP A 161 -8.85 -10.63 10.55
N GLY A 162 -9.20 -11.62 11.36
CA GLY A 162 -8.27 -12.40 12.16
C GLY A 162 -7.16 -13.05 11.33
N PRO A 163 -7.47 -13.96 10.40
CA PRO A 163 -6.43 -14.57 9.58
C PRO A 163 -5.66 -13.55 8.71
N ARG A 164 -6.31 -12.47 8.23
CA ARG A 164 -5.60 -11.38 7.50
C ARG A 164 -4.56 -10.68 8.35
N GLN A 165 -4.94 -10.31 9.58
CA GLN A 165 -4.05 -9.66 10.52
C GLN A 165 -2.90 -10.60 10.91
N ILE A 166 -3.18 -11.89 11.13
CA ILE A 166 -2.16 -12.91 11.38
C ILE A 166 -1.17 -12.99 10.21
N ALA A 167 -1.65 -13.11 8.97
CA ALA A 167 -0.79 -13.19 7.80
C ALA A 167 0.14 -11.97 7.67
N GLN A 168 -0.41 -10.75 7.84
CA GLN A 168 0.37 -9.51 7.83
C GLN A 168 1.41 -9.45 8.95
N TYR A 169 1.02 -9.89 10.15
CA TYR A 169 1.89 -9.92 11.31
C TYR A 169 3.03 -10.93 11.16
N LEU A 170 2.75 -12.15 10.72
CA LEU A 170 3.76 -13.18 10.48
C LEU A 170 4.78 -12.71 9.44
N LEU A 171 4.31 -12.11 8.35
CA LEU A 171 5.17 -11.54 7.33
C LEU A 171 6.10 -10.45 7.89
N HIS A 172 5.58 -9.59 8.77
CA HIS A 172 6.38 -8.60 9.49
C HIS A 172 7.39 -9.26 10.44
N HIS A 173 6.96 -10.25 11.22
CA HIS A 173 7.79 -10.98 12.16
C HIS A 173 8.96 -11.66 11.45
N ILE A 174 8.69 -12.43 10.39
CA ILE A 174 9.70 -13.07 9.55
C ILE A 174 10.70 -12.04 9.01
N SER A 175 10.20 -10.96 8.40
CA SER A 175 11.03 -9.92 7.80
C SER A 175 11.93 -9.20 8.81
N LYS A 176 11.52 -9.11 10.08
CA LYS A 176 12.26 -8.38 11.14
C LYS A 176 13.14 -9.26 12.01
N ARG A 177 12.76 -10.52 12.24
CA ARG A 177 13.42 -11.42 13.20
C ARG A 177 14.18 -12.54 12.52
N LEU A 178 13.62 -13.09 11.45
CA LEU A 178 14.12 -14.31 10.82
C LEU A 178 14.93 -14.04 9.55
N ILE A 179 14.88 -12.84 8.98
CA ILE A 179 15.71 -12.48 7.83
C ILE A 179 16.75 -11.45 8.27
N LYS A 180 18.02 -11.78 8.09
CA LYS A 180 19.17 -10.94 8.47
C LYS A 180 20.01 -10.63 7.24
N VAL A 181 20.46 -9.39 7.11
CA VAL A 181 21.36 -8.97 6.03
C VAL A 181 22.71 -8.63 6.65
N LYS A 182 23.78 -9.29 6.18
CA LYS A 182 25.17 -9.04 6.60
C LYS A 182 26.04 -8.83 5.37
N GLY A 183 26.40 -7.58 5.09
CA GLY A 183 27.13 -7.25 3.87
C GLY A 183 26.29 -7.61 2.63
N ASN A 184 26.82 -8.51 1.78
CA ASN A 184 26.15 -8.99 0.59
C ASN A 184 25.37 -10.30 0.79
N THR A 185 25.38 -10.86 2.00
CA THR A 185 24.74 -12.14 2.31
C THR A 185 23.43 -11.92 3.05
N ILE A 186 22.37 -12.55 2.56
CA ILE A 186 21.05 -12.61 3.17
C ILE A 186 20.93 -13.96 3.85
N ILE A 187 20.60 -13.97 5.14
CA ILE A 187 20.45 -15.18 5.93
C ILE A 187 18.97 -15.34 6.25
N PHE A 188 18.37 -16.41 5.75
CA PHE A 188 17.01 -16.83 6.08
C PHE A 188 17.05 -17.80 7.28
N GLY A 189 16.36 -17.42 8.35
CA GLY A 189 16.47 -18.05 9.66
C GLY A 189 17.87 -17.87 10.23
N ASP A 190 18.52 -18.98 10.54
CA ASP A 190 19.91 -19.01 11.01
C ASP A 190 20.80 -19.98 10.21
N SER A 191 20.23 -20.67 9.22
CA SER A 191 20.83 -21.85 8.55
C SER A 191 20.91 -21.73 7.03
N HIS A 192 20.29 -20.72 6.41
CA HIS A 192 20.18 -20.62 4.95
C HIS A 192 20.76 -19.30 4.44
N PRO A 193 22.10 -19.18 4.29
CA PRO A 193 22.74 -18.03 3.71
C PRO A 193 22.68 -18.05 2.19
N PHE A 194 22.35 -16.91 1.59
CA PHE A 194 22.42 -16.66 0.15
C PHE A 194 23.15 -15.35 -0.10
N ASP A 195 24.11 -15.37 -0.99
CA ASP A 195 24.69 -14.15 -1.51
C ASP A 195 23.69 -13.46 -2.45
N PHE A 196 23.71 -12.13 -2.47
CA PHE A 196 22.79 -11.34 -3.30
C PHE A 196 22.81 -11.76 -4.78
N GLU A 197 24.00 -12.11 -5.30
CA GLU A 197 24.17 -12.61 -6.67
C GLU A 197 23.46 -13.94 -6.90
N GLN A 198 23.46 -14.85 -5.93
CA GLN A 198 22.72 -16.11 -6.01
C GLN A 198 21.22 -15.85 -6.04
N ILE A 199 20.71 -14.93 -5.21
CA ILE A 199 19.30 -14.53 -5.25
C ILE A 199 18.94 -13.94 -6.61
N GLN A 200 19.79 -13.09 -7.20
CA GLN A 200 19.56 -12.55 -8.54
C GLN A 200 19.54 -13.64 -9.61
N LEU A 201 20.43 -14.63 -9.52
CA LEU A 201 20.50 -15.74 -10.46
C LEU A 201 19.25 -16.63 -10.39
N ILE A 202 18.81 -16.99 -9.18
CA ILE A 202 17.62 -17.83 -8.96
C ILE A 202 16.35 -17.09 -9.37
N THR A 203 16.25 -15.80 -9.02
CA THR A 203 15.01 -15.03 -9.23
C THR A 203 14.89 -14.39 -10.61
N GLY A 204 16.03 -14.14 -11.27
CA GLY A 204 16.11 -13.31 -12.47
C GLY A 204 15.80 -11.83 -12.23
N LYS A 205 15.62 -11.40 -10.97
CA LYS A 205 15.23 -10.03 -10.63
C LYS A 205 16.43 -9.09 -10.59
N LYS A 206 16.21 -7.85 -10.98
CA LYS A 206 17.22 -6.79 -10.91
C LYS A 206 17.40 -6.29 -9.49
N SER A 207 18.55 -5.66 -9.23
CA SER A 207 18.92 -5.19 -7.89
C SER A 207 17.92 -4.17 -7.31
N ASP A 208 17.34 -3.31 -8.14
CA ASP A 208 16.32 -2.34 -7.78
C ASP A 208 14.97 -2.97 -7.40
N GLU A 209 14.67 -4.17 -7.87
CA GLU A 209 13.47 -4.93 -7.48
C GLU A 209 13.65 -5.65 -6.14
N LEU A 210 14.88 -6.06 -5.82
CA LEU A 210 15.24 -6.81 -4.61
C LEU A 210 15.60 -5.91 -3.41
N LEU A 211 15.81 -4.62 -3.64
CA LEU A 211 16.25 -3.67 -2.61
C LEU A 211 15.20 -2.62 -2.32
N LEU A 212 14.92 -2.39 -1.02
CA LEU A 212 14.22 -1.21 -0.55
C LEU A 212 15.23 -0.15 -0.14
N SER A 213 15.01 1.07 -0.62
CA SER A 213 15.72 2.24 -0.12
C SER A 213 14.93 2.83 1.05
N TYR A 214 15.55 3.08 2.19
CA TYR A 214 14.93 3.80 3.29
C TYR A 214 15.85 4.90 3.79
N CYS A 215 15.28 5.95 4.36
CA CYS A 215 16.07 6.97 5.05
C CYS A 215 16.45 6.45 6.45
N ASP A 216 17.74 6.37 6.74
CA ASP A 216 18.28 5.97 8.05
C ASP A 216 17.81 6.92 9.17
N SER A 217 17.62 8.20 8.86
CA SER A 217 17.20 9.20 9.83
C SER A 217 15.71 9.14 10.21
N CYS A 218 14.83 8.74 9.26
CA CYS A 218 13.37 8.79 9.45
C CYS A 218 12.67 7.43 9.30
N GLY A 219 13.41 6.39 8.89
CA GLY A 219 12.88 5.05 8.58
C GLY A 219 11.97 4.99 7.35
N GLN A 220 11.77 6.10 6.62
CA GLN A 220 10.82 6.15 5.51
C GLN A 220 11.36 5.41 4.29
N VAL A 221 10.56 4.46 3.79
CA VAL A 221 10.85 3.69 2.58
C VAL A 221 10.53 4.51 1.33
N HIS A 222 11.45 4.51 0.36
CA HIS A 222 11.38 5.18 -0.92
C HIS A 222 11.29 4.12 -2.04
N LYS A 223 10.24 4.22 -2.87
CA LYS A 223 9.90 3.22 -3.91
C LYS A 223 10.60 3.41 -5.27
N GLU A 224 11.36 4.48 -5.47
CA GLU A 224 12.00 4.77 -6.76
C GLU A 224 13.46 5.15 -6.55
N GLY A 225 14.33 4.70 -7.46
CA GLY A 225 15.73 5.11 -7.53
C GLY A 225 15.86 6.63 -7.49
N LEU A 226 16.91 7.10 -6.81
CA LEU A 226 17.28 8.51 -6.72
C LEU A 226 17.17 9.15 -8.11
N ARG A 227 16.38 10.23 -8.26
CA ARG A 227 16.45 11.04 -9.48
C ARG A 227 17.81 11.73 -9.47
N ARG A 228 18.70 11.31 -10.37
CA ARG A 228 19.97 11.99 -10.60
C ARG A 228 19.71 13.21 -11.45
N GLN A 229 20.19 14.35 -10.99
CA GLN A 229 20.13 15.59 -11.73
C GLN A 229 21.56 16.08 -11.95
N PHE A 230 21.94 16.22 -13.22
CA PHE A 230 23.25 16.71 -13.60
C PHE A 230 23.18 18.22 -13.78
N HIS A 231 24.05 18.94 -13.07
CA HIS A 231 24.21 20.38 -13.17
C HIS A 231 25.49 20.69 -13.93
N PHE A 232 25.37 21.48 -14.99
CA PHE A 232 26.50 21.99 -15.77
C PHE A 232 26.63 23.48 -15.51
N THR A 233 27.81 23.92 -15.08
CA THR A 233 28.10 25.34 -14.82
C THR A 233 29.24 25.83 -15.71
N CYS A 234 29.04 26.96 -16.39
CA CYS A 234 30.09 27.57 -17.20
C CYS A 234 31.05 28.37 -16.31
N GLY A 235 32.33 27.97 -16.26
CA GLY A 235 33.36 28.65 -15.48
C GLY A 235 33.67 30.10 -15.91
N ILE A 236 33.22 30.54 -17.10
CA ILE A 236 33.46 31.91 -17.59
C ILE A 236 32.29 32.85 -17.26
N CYS A 237 31.06 32.45 -17.57
CA CYS A 237 29.89 33.33 -17.47
C CYS A 237 28.87 32.92 -16.39
N GLY A 238 29.14 31.84 -15.64
CA GLY A 238 28.26 31.34 -14.58
C GLY A 238 26.92 30.81 -15.06
N SER A 239 26.73 30.62 -16.38
CA SER A 239 25.48 30.05 -16.91
C SER A 239 25.33 28.61 -16.45
N ASN A 240 24.14 28.26 -15.98
CA ASN A 240 23.82 26.93 -15.48
C ASN A 240 22.87 26.20 -16.42
N TYR A 241 23.04 24.88 -16.53
CA TYR A 241 22.16 23.99 -17.25
C TYR A 241 21.91 22.73 -16.41
N THR A 242 20.68 22.24 -16.41
CA THR A 242 20.27 21.14 -15.57
C THR A 242 19.53 20.11 -16.40
N THR A 243 19.89 18.83 -16.27
CA THR A 243 19.27 17.72 -17.01
C THR A 243 19.16 16.46 -16.15
N GLU A 244 18.19 15.60 -16.47
CA GLU A 244 18.08 14.25 -15.92
C GLU A 244 18.84 13.21 -16.78
N GLU A 245 19.30 13.59 -17.98
CA GLU A 245 20.11 12.75 -18.87
C GLU A 245 21.60 12.85 -18.55
N ASP A 246 22.29 11.70 -18.46
CA ASP A 246 23.73 11.62 -18.17
C ASP A 246 24.57 11.99 -19.40
N LEU A 247 24.71 13.29 -19.64
CA LEU A 247 25.58 13.80 -20.70
C LEU A 247 27.04 13.78 -20.23
N ALA A 248 27.94 13.25 -21.06
CA ALA A 248 29.38 13.21 -20.77
C ALA A 248 29.99 14.62 -20.70
N PHE A 249 29.54 15.52 -21.58
CA PHE A 249 30.01 16.90 -21.64
C PHE A 249 28.92 17.80 -22.23
N ARG A 250 28.96 19.09 -21.88
CA ARG A 250 28.10 20.11 -22.47
C ARG A 250 28.87 21.41 -22.70
N LYS A 251 28.59 22.07 -23.83
CA LYS A 251 29.14 23.39 -24.14
C LYS A 251 28.17 24.50 -23.71
N CYS A 252 28.72 25.58 -23.19
CA CYS A 252 27.98 26.79 -22.88
C CYS A 252 27.50 27.46 -24.17
N LEU A 253 26.20 27.68 -24.32
CA LEU A 253 25.63 28.33 -25.51
C LEU A 253 26.07 29.80 -25.70
N LYS A 254 26.57 30.45 -24.64
CA LYS A 254 27.05 31.84 -24.69
C LYS A 254 28.55 31.95 -24.96
N CYS A 255 29.34 31.12 -24.27
CA CYS A 255 30.80 31.23 -24.29
C CYS A 255 31.47 30.17 -25.18
N ASN A 256 30.71 29.21 -25.70
CA ASN A 256 31.17 28.08 -26.50
C ASN A 256 32.28 27.23 -25.84
N VAL A 257 32.45 27.33 -24.53
CA VAL A 257 33.41 26.54 -23.73
C VAL A 257 32.70 25.36 -23.05
N LEU A 258 33.47 24.34 -22.69
CA LEU A 258 32.99 23.20 -21.91
C LEU A 258 32.57 23.65 -20.51
N MET A 259 31.48 23.06 -20.00
CA MET A 259 30.91 23.37 -18.69
C MET A 259 31.31 22.30 -17.67
N ASP A 260 31.51 22.73 -16.43
CA ASP A 260 31.81 21.85 -15.30
C ASP A 260 30.56 21.07 -14.89
N LYS A 261 30.67 19.73 -14.86
CA LYS A 261 29.58 18.83 -14.50
C LYS A 261 29.62 18.53 -13.00
N SER A 262 28.47 18.63 -12.36
CA SER A 262 28.24 18.19 -10.98
C SER A 262 26.98 17.34 -10.91
N GLU A 263 26.97 16.36 -10.02
CA GLU A 263 25.86 15.43 -9.82
C GLU A 263 25.12 15.77 -8.54
N LEU A 264 23.79 15.85 -8.62
CA LEU A 264 22.91 16.07 -7.49
C LEU A 264 21.92 14.92 -7.38
N ASP A 265 22.02 14.17 -6.27
CA ASP A 265 21.04 13.16 -5.90
C ASP A 265 19.79 13.82 -5.32
N LEU A 266 18.72 13.91 -6.12
CA LEU A 266 17.43 14.40 -5.67
C LEU A 266 16.64 13.26 -5.01
N GLY A 267 17.09 12.81 -3.84
CA GLY A 267 16.26 12.02 -2.94
C GLY A 267 15.03 12.84 -2.51
N ARG A 268 13.85 12.21 -2.41
CA ARG A 268 12.67 12.86 -1.78
C ARG A 268 13.07 13.25 -0.36
N ARG A 269 13.07 14.56 -0.06
CA ARG A 269 13.42 15.08 1.28
C ARG A 269 12.37 14.66 2.32
N CYS A 270 12.50 13.46 2.91
CA CYS A 270 11.83 13.17 4.19
C CYS A 270 12.49 13.92 5.36
N CYS A 271 13.78 14.28 5.21
CA CYS A 271 14.60 14.92 6.24
C CYS A 271 15.51 16.00 5.63
N PRO A 272 16.07 16.91 6.47
CA PRO A 272 17.02 17.94 6.03
C PRO A 272 18.31 17.38 5.42
N LYS A 273 18.72 16.18 5.84
CA LYS A 273 19.84 15.39 5.30
C LYS A 273 19.47 13.91 5.30
N PRO A 274 18.69 13.42 4.32
CA PRO A 274 18.27 12.02 4.31
C PRO A 274 19.49 11.15 3.97
N LEU A 275 19.87 10.26 4.88
CA LEU A 275 20.88 9.25 4.59
C LEU A 275 20.15 8.02 4.05
N VAL A 276 20.21 7.80 2.75
CA VAL A 276 19.45 6.72 2.10
C VAL A 276 20.26 5.43 2.17
N VAL A 277 19.74 4.44 2.89
CA VAL A 277 20.31 3.10 3.02
C VAL A 277 19.47 2.13 2.19
N LYS A 278 20.14 1.24 1.45
CA LYS A 278 19.49 0.14 0.73
C LYS A 278 19.56 -1.12 1.57
N THR A 279 18.45 -1.84 1.67
CA THR A 279 18.37 -3.16 2.32
C THR A 279 17.59 -4.12 1.45
N PHE A 280 17.86 -5.41 1.58
CA PHE A 280 17.07 -6.45 0.95
C PHE A 280 15.58 -6.32 1.33
N ASN A 281 14.72 -6.55 0.35
CA ASN A 281 13.28 -6.57 0.49
C ASN A 281 12.77 -8.02 0.52
N PRO A 282 12.47 -8.61 1.69
CA PRO A 282 11.90 -9.96 1.74
C PRO A 282 10.65 -10.13 0.87
N LEU A 283 9.82 -9.07 0.76
CA LEU A 283 8.59 -9.09 -0.03
C LEU A 283 8.82 -9.11 -1.54
N SER A 284 10.06 -8.92 -2.01
CA SER A 284 10.37 -9.05 -3.43
C SER A 284 10.46 -10.51 -3.87
N ILE A 285 10.62 -11.46 -2.94
CA ILE A 285 10.71 -12.90 -3.25
C ILE A 285 9.56 -13.70 -2.64
N VAL A 286 8.91 -13.16 -1.61
CA VAL A 286 7.78 -13.76 -0.91
C VAL A 286 6.48 -13.12 -1.37
N GLU A 287 5.61 -13.92 -1.97
CA GLU A 287 4.21 -13.57 -2.21
C GLU A 287 3.34 -14.45 -1.32
N VAL A 288 2.60 -13.84 -0.40
CA VAL A 288 1.64 -14.52 0.47
C VAL A 288 0.29 -14.03 0.00
N ASP A 289 -0.52 -14.92 -0.56
CA ASP A 289 -1.79 -14.52 -1.14
C ASP A 289 -2.83 -14.29 -0.05
N THR A 290 -2.95 -13.03 0.38
CA THR A 290 -3.99 -12.59 1.31
C THR A 290 -5.40 -12.57 0.70
N VAL A 291 -5.54 -12.75 -0.62
CA VAL A 291 -6.84 -12.84 -1.32
C VAL A 291 -7.57 -14.14 -0.98
N LEU A 292 -6.84 -15.21 -0.64
CA LEU A 292 -7.44 -16.44 -0.12
C LEU A 292 -8.20 -16.19 1.17
N ILE A 293 -7.74 -15.25 1.98
CA ILE A 293 -8.40 -14.88 3.23
C ILE A 293 -9.52 -13.87 2.92
N ALA A 294 -10.56 -14.35 2.25
CA ALA A 294 -11.76 -13.59 1.92
C ALA A 294 -13.03 -14.42 2.19
N PRO A 295 -14.17 -13.76 2.49
CA PRO A 295 -15.44 -14.45 2.69
C PRO A 295 -15.76 -15.41 1.54
N ARG A 296 -16.05 -16.67 1.87
CA ARG A 296 -16.36 -17.75 0.94
C ARG A 296 -15.29 -18.00 -0.13
N HIS A 297 -14.03 -17.67 0.13
CA HIS A 297 -12.94 -18.13 -0.71
C HIS A 297 -12.73 -19.63 -0.51
N LEU A 298 -12.30 -20.33 -1.57
CA LEU A 298 -12.00 -21.76 -1.52
C LEU A 298 -10.54 -21.99 -1.90
N TYR A 299 -9.84 -22.81 -1.13
CA TYR A 299 -8.51 -23.29 -1.48
C TYR A 299 -8.60 -24.75 -1.93
N ARG A 300 -7.60 -25.22 -2.68
CA ARG A 300 -7.58 -26.61 -3.18
C ARG A 300 -7.55 -27.58 -1.99
N ALA A 301 -8.45 -28.55 -1.96
CA ALA A 301 -8.51 -29.56 -0.90
C ALA A 301 -7.21 -30.41 -0.85
N PRO A 302 -6.81 -30.96 0.31
CA PRO A 302 -5.78 -31.99 0.35
C PRO A 302 -6.20 -33.18 -0.53
N TYR A 303 -5.22 -33.85 -1.12
CA TYR A 303 -5.37 -34.93 -2.10
C TYR A 303 -6.12 -34.57 -3.37
N SER A 304 -6.44 -33.30 -3.61
CA SER A 304 -6.98 -32.89 -4.90
C SER A 304 -5.87 -32.87 -5.96
N TYR A 305 -6.17 -33.44 -7.13
CA TYR A 305 -5.34 -33.36 -8.34
C TYR A 305 -5.16 -31.90 -8.80
N HIS A 306 -4.01 -31.59 -9.39
CA HIS A 306 -3.70 -30.29 -9.99
C HIS A 306 -3.47 -30.42 -11.50
N GLU A 307 -4.31 -29.74 -12.26
CA GLU A 307 -4.51 -30.00 -13.68
C GLU A 307 -3.31 -29.64 -14.56
N LYS A 308 -2.56 -28.61 -14.20
CA LYS A 308 -1.42 -28.13 -15.00
C LYS A 308 -0.14 -28.92 -14.77
N SER A 309 0.05 -29.43 -13.55
CA SER A 309 1.28 -30.14 -13.17
C SER A 309 1.13 -31.66 -13.27
N GLY A 310 -0.11 -32.17 -13.18
CA GLY A 310 -0.38 -33.59 -13.05
C GLY A 310 -0.08 -34.17 -11.67
N LEU A 311 0.24 -33.31 -10.69
CA LEU A 311 0.57 -33.69 -9.32
C LEU A 311 -0.64 -33.55 -8.40
N VAL A 312 -0.51 -34.09 -7.19
CA VAL A 312 -1.54 -34.05 -6.15
C VAL A 312 -1.17 -33.00 -5.10
N SER A 313 -2.16 -32.33 -4.50
CA SER A 313 -1.92 -31.51 -3.30
C SER A 313 -1.76 -32.43 -2.09
N VAL A 314 -0.54 -32.63 -1.60
CA VAL A 314 -0.23 -33.64 -0.57
C VAL A 314 0.20 -32.96 0.74
N PRO A 315 -0.45 -33.27 1.88
CA PRO A 315 0.07 -32.89 3.20
C PRO A 315 1.42 -33.55 3.47
N ILE A 316 2.35 -32.81 4.07
CA ILE A 316 3.71 -33.27 4.35
C ILE A 316 4.07 -32.98 5.81
N PRO A 317 4.97 -33.79 6.42
CA PRO A 317 5.53 -33.49 7.72
C PRO A 317 6.22 -32.12 7.75
N VAL A 318 6.07 -31.41 8.88
CA VAL A 318 6.58 -30.05 9.07
C VAL A 318 8.12 -29.99 9.04
N ASP A 319 8.77 -31.08 9.46
CA ASP A 319 10.22 -31.26 9.45
C ASP A 319 10.75 -31.68 8.07
N HIS A 320 9.91 -32.13 7.15
CA HIS A 320 10.28 -32.59 5.80
C HIS A 320 10.13 -31.51 4.70
N ILE A 321 9.85 -30.26 5.07
CA ILE A 321 9.60 -29.16 4.11
C ILE A 321 10.81 -28.92 3.20
N MET A 322 12.02 -29.01 3.75
CA MET A 322 13.25 -28.69 3.03
C MET A 322 13.69 -29.83 2.11
N GLU A 323 13.46 -31.08 2.52
CA GLU A 323 13.75 -32.30 1.77
C GLU A 323 12.69 -32.64 0.73
N PHE A 324 11.47 -32.09 0.85
CA PHE A 324 10.37 -32.40 -0.04
C PHE A 324 10.71 -32.13 -1.52
N GLU A 325 10.49 -33.14 -2.35
CA GLU A 325 10.60 -33.08 -3.80
C GLU A 325 9.26 -33.33 -4.47
N LYS A 326 9.01 -32.63 -5.59
CA LYS A 326 7.71 -32.66 -6.28
C LYS A 326 7.31 -34.06 -6.78
N ASP A 327 8.28 -34.93 -6.98
CA ASP A 327 8.06 -36.31 -7.38
C ASP A 327 7.29 -37.11 -6.33
N GLU A 328 7.39 -36.77 -5.04
CA GLU A 328 6.61 -37.37 -3.95
C GLU A 328 5.10 -37.06 -4.07
N ALA A 329 4.72 -36.07 -4.88
CA ALA A 329 3.34 -35.71 -5.17
C ALA A 329 2.79 -36.35 -6.46
N LYS A 330 3.54 -37.26 -7.10
CA LYS A 330 3.03 -38.11 -8.18
C LYS A 330 1.97 -39.06 -7.63
N LEU A 331 1.03 -39.45 -8.49
CA LEU A 331 -0.16 -40.21 -8.09
C LEU A 331 0.23 -41.51 -7.37
N GLU A 332 1.28 -42.17 -7.83
CA GLU A 332 1.74 -43.48 -7.36
C GLU A 332 2.51 -43.39 -6.03
N ASP A 333 3.12 -42.24 -5.74
CA ASP A 333 4.09 -42.04 -4.66
C ASP A 333 3.49 -41.33 -3.43
N VAL A 334 2.22 -40.90 -3.50
CA VAL A 334 1.54 -40.16 -2.42
C VAL A 334 1.48 -40.98 -1.13
N VAL A 335 2.08 -40.42 -0.07
CA VAL A 335 1.89 -40.86 1.31
C VAL A 335 0.67 -40.15 1.91
N PHE A 336 -0.18 -40.90 2.60
CA PHE A 336 -1.42 -40.40 3.18
C PHE A 336 -1.23 -39.97 4.64
N THR A 337 -1.30 -38.67 4.90
CA THR A 337 -1.32 -38.05 6.22
C THR A 337 -2.54 -37.13 6.41
N PRO A 338 -3.08 -37.00 7.63
CA PRO A 338 -4.18 -36.07 7.89
C PRO A 338 -3.82 -34.61 7.57
N TRP A 339 -4.80 -33.82 7.13
CA TRP A 339 -4.70 -32.37 6.98
C TRP A 339 -5.49 -31.70 8.10
N LEU A 340 -4.87 -30.77 8.83
CA LEU A 340 -5.50 -30.07 9.97
C LEU A 340 -6.08 -31.03 11.02
N PRO A 341 -5.26 -31.87 11.68
CA PRO A 341 -5.74 -32.79 12.71
C PRO A 341 -6.25 -31.99 13.93
N ARG A 342 -7.56 -31.72 13.96
CA ARG A 342 -8.21 -30.84 14.97
C ARG A 342 -8.00 -31.31 16.40
N ASP A 343 -7.98 -32.61 16.63
CA ASP A 343 -7.78 -33.22 17.96
C ASP A 343 -6.36 -32.99 18.52
N SER A 344 -5.39 -32.59 17.68
CA SER A 344 -4.04 -32.24 18.12
C SER A 344 -3.92 -30.81 18.63
N ALA A 345 -4.93 -29.96 18.42
CA ALA A 345 -4.88 -28.55 18.77
C ALA A 345 -5.28 -28.34 20.24
N SER A 346 -4.44 -27.64 20.99
CA SER A 346 -4.81 -27.13 22.30
C SER A 346 -5.55 -25.81 22.13
N SER A 347 -6.73 -25.71 22.74
CA SER A 347 -7.38 -24.43 22.96
C SER A 347 -6.39 -23.49 23.67
N GLU A 348 -6.31 -22.23 23.22
CA GLU A 348 -5.38 -21.16 23.67
C GLU A 348 -3.98 -21.15 23.06
N GLU A 349 -3.55 -22.16 22.31
CA GLU A 349 -2.23 -22.16 21.67
C GLU A 349 -2.03 -20.95 20.73
N GLY A 350 -3.07 -20.62 19.97
CA GLY A 350 -3.20 -19.49 19.06
C GLY A 350 -3.30 -18.12 19.72
N ARG A 351 -3.45 -18.03 21.04
CA ARG A 351 -3.77 -16.76 21.74
C ARG A 351 -2.68 -15.71 21.52
N ASN A 352 -1.41 -16.09 21.74
CA ASN A 352 -0.28 -15.16 21.64
C ASN A 352 -0.11 -14.62 20.21
N LEU A 353 -0.27 -15.51 19.21
CA LEU A 353 -0.21 -15.14 17.80
C LEU A 353 -1.32 -14.14 17.44
N LEU A 354 -2.56 -14.45 17.81
CA LEU A 354 -3.73 -13.65 17.46
C LEU A 354 -3.70 -12.28 18.15
N LEU A 355 -3.36 -12.21 19.44
CA LEU A 355 -3.21 -10.93 20.15
C LEU A 355 -2.08 -10.08 19.58
N SER A 356 -0.93 -10.69 19.26
CA SER A 356 0.19 -9.97 18.64
C SER A 356 -0.18 -9.41 17.27
N ALA A 357 -0.98 -10.14 16.50
CA ALA A 357 -1.49 -9.70 15.21
C ALA A 357 -2.45 -8.51 15.33
N ILE A 358 -3.38 -8.56 16.30
CA ILE A 358 -4.31 -7.47 16.59
C ILE A 358 -3.55 -6.21 17.01
N ASP A 359 -2.60 -6.34 17.94
CA ASP A 359 -1.77 -5.23 18.43
C ASP A 359 -0.93 -4.61 17.29
N PHE A 360 -0.36 -5.46 16.43
CA PHE A 360 0.39 -5.01 15.26
C PHE A 360 -0.50 -4.24 14.29
N HIS A 361 -1.68 -4.76 13.99
CA HIS A 361 -2.63 -4.13 13.09
C HIS A 361 -3.08 -2.76 13.61
N ALA A 362 -3.45 -2.66 14.89
CA ALA A 362 -3.84 -1.41 15.52
C ALA A 362 -2.73 -0.33 15.44
N ARG A 363 -1.47 -0.72 15.64
CA ARG A 363 -0.32 0.19 15.50
C ARG A 363 -0.13 0.66 14.06
N GLU A 364 -0.32 -0.21 13.09
CA GLU A 364 -0.20 0.16 11.66
C GLU A 364 -1.37 1.05 11.21
N GLU A 365 -2.58 0.84 11.72
CA GLU A 365 -3.71 1.74 11.49
C GLU A 365 -3.47 3.14 12.07
N GLN A 366 -2.99 3.23 13.32
CA GLN A 366 -2.61 4.49 13.93
C GLN A 366 -1.59 5.24 13.07
N ARG A 367 -0.53 4.55 12.62
CA ARG A 367 0.49 5.13 11.73
C ARG A 367 -0.08 5.59 10.39
N LYS A 368 -1.06 4.88 9.82
CA LYS A 368 -1.75 5.30 8.58
C LYS A 368 -2.55 6.56 8.83
N GLN A 369 -3.32 6.62 9.92
CA GLN A 369 -4.12 7.78 10.29
C GLN A 369 -3.24 9.02 10.53
N GLU A 370 -2.13 8.87 11.26
CA GLU A 370 -1.15 9.94 11.47
C GLU A 370 -0.56 10.46 10.15
N LYS A 371 -0.20 9.57 9.22
CA LYS A 371 0.29 9.94 7.88
C LYS A 371 -0.79 10.62 7.04
N GLU A 372 -2.02 10.14 7.09
CA GLU A 372 -3.13 10.77 6.37
C GLU A 372 -3.45 12.15 6.92
N GLN A 373 -3.41 12.31 8.25
CA GLN A 373 -3.56 13.59 8.92
C GLN A 373 -2.40 14.52 8.56
N SER A 374 -1.15 14.05 8.55
CA SER A 374 0.00 14.88 8.15
C SER A 374 -0.06 15.29 6.67
N ILE A 375 -0.56 14.41 5.78
CA ILE A 375 -0.78 14.73 4.37
C ILE A 375 -1.92 15.74 4.21
N LYS A 376 -3.04 15.56 4.94
CA LYS A 376 -4.15 16.53 4.96
C LYS A 376 -3.67 17.88 5.45
N TYR A 377 -2.93 17.93 6.56
CA TYR A 377 -2.36 19.16 7.11
C TYR A 377 -1.40 19.82 6.12
N SER A 378 -0.53 19.07 5.43
CA SER A 378 0.34 19.62 4.39
C SER A 378 -0.43 20.14 3.15
N LYS A 379 -1.55 19.51 2.79
CA LYS A 379 -2.46 19.97 1.73
C LYS A 379 -3.26 21.19 2.15
N ASP A 380 -3.70 21.26 3.40
CA ASP A 380 -4.44 22.40 3.95
C ASP A 380 -3.51 23.59 4.18
N PHE A 381 -2.26 23.37 4.61
CA PHE A 381 -1.21 24.40 4.64
C PHE A 381 -0.83 24.89 3.23
N SER A 382 -0.93 24.03 2.20
CA SER A 382 -0.80 24.46 0.80
C SER A 382 -2.05 25.18 0.25
N LYS A 383 -3.20 25.04 0.91
CA LYS A 383 -4.44 25.80 0.63
C LYS A 383 -4.50 27.11 1.42
N GLU A 384 -3.78 27.24 2.53
CA GLU A 384 -3.59 28.51 3.25
C GLU A 384 -2.70 29.50 2.47
N PHE A 385 -2.21 29.14 1.29
CA PHE A 385 -1.75 30.14 0.31
C PHE A 385 -2.94 30.80 -0.41
N ASP A 386 -3.52 31.76 0.32
CA ASP A 386 -4.39 32.87 -0.08
C ASP A 386 -5.75 32.51 -0.67
N ASP A 387 -6.77 32.42 0.20
CA ASP A 387 -8.08 32.96 -0.16
C ASP A 387 -7.86 34.44 -0.52
N VAL A 388 -7.89 34.74 -1.81
CA VAL A 388 -7.75 36.12 -2.28
C VAL A 388 -8.98 36.89 -1.78
N GLN A 389 -8.83 37.66 -0.69
CA GLN A 389 -9.91 38.45 -0.09
C GLN A 389 -10.34 39.64 -1.00
N THR A 390 -9.57 39.93 -2.05
CA THR A 390 -9.78 41.07 -2.93
C THR A 390 -9.76 40.61 -4.39
N ALA A 391 -10.80 40.94 -5.15
CA ALA A 391 -10.91 40.57 -6.57
C ALA A 391 -9.63 40.95 -7.36
N ILE A 392 -9.01 39.96 -8.01
CA ILE A 392 -7.82 40.19 -8.83
C ILE A 392 -8.20 41.01 -10.07
N PRO A 393 -7.55 42.16 -10.33
CA PRO A 393 -7.80 42.94 -11.54
C PRO A 393 -7.47 42.20 -12.84
N ASP A 394 -8.23 42.51 -13.89
CA ASP A 394 -8.12 41.90 -15.22
C ASP A 394 -6.73 42.00 -15.88
N LYS A 395 -5.96 43.05 -15.56
CA LYS A 395 -4.56 43.23 -16.01
C LYS A 395 -3.64 42.04 -15.65
N PHE A 396 -3.99 41.27 -14.62
CA PHE A 396 -3.22 40.11 -14.18
C PHE A 396 -3.72 38.78 -14.74
N PHE A 397 -4.81 38.79 -15.52
CA PHE A 397 -5.35 37.56 -16.10
C PHE A 397 -4.39 36.96 -17.14
N PRO A 398 -4.39 35.62 -17.29
CA PRO A 398 -3.56 34.97 -18.29
C PRO A 398 -4.00 35.34 -19.71
N PRO A 399 -3.08 35.26 -20.70
CA PRO A 399 -3.39 35.59 -22.09
C PRO A 399 -4.62 34.87 -22.65
N CYS A 400 -4.85 33.62 -22.24
CA CYS A 400 -6.01 32.86 -22.69
C CYS A 400 -7.35 33.43 -22.21
N ILE A 401 -7.41 33.93 -20.97
CA ILE A 401 -8.60 34.60 -20.45
C ILE A 401 -8.76 35.97 -21.11
N GLN A 402 -7.67 36.73 -21.26
CA GLN A 402 -7.71 38.03 -21.95
C GLN A 402 -8.20 37.95 -23.40
N LEU A 403 -7.93 36.84 -24.10
CA LEU A 403 -8.48 36.60 -25.43
C LEU A 403 -9.97 36.28 -25.37
N VAL A 404 -10.40 35.46 -24.41
CA VAL A 404 -11.83 35.16 -24.19
C VAL A 404 -12.60 36.46 -23.89
N MET A 405 -12.01 37.40 -23.15
CA MET A 405 -12.63 38.70 -22.81
C MET A 405 -13.03 39.55 -24.03
N LYS A 406 -12.40 39.31 -25.20
CA LYS A 406 -12.71 40.03 -26.45
C LYS A 406 -13.97 39.51 -27.15
N GLY A 407 -14.56 38.44 -26.64
CA GLY A 407 -15.68 37.73 -27.26
C GLY A 407 -15.22 36.52 -28.06
N LEU A 408 -16.11 35.55 -28.24
CA LEU A 408 -15.85 34.29 -28.93
C LEU A 408 -16.91 33.99 -29.99
N PRO A 409 -16.52 33.61 -31.23
CA PRO A 409 -17.47 33.15 -32.22
C PRO A 409 -18.09 31.79 -31.83
N ASP A 410 -17.26 30.85 -31.39
CA ASP A 410 -17.64 29.50 -30.96
C ASP A 410 -17.12 29.17 -29.55
N GLY A 411 -17.76 28.23 -28.86
CA GLY A 411 -17.35 27.74 -27.54
C GLY A 411 -17.84 28.53 -26.34
N LYS A 412 -18.74 29.50 -26.55
CA LYS A 412 -19.28 30.43 -25.55
C LYS A 412 -19.80 29.74 -24.27
N LYS A 413 -20.50 28.60 -24.37
CA LYS A 413 -21.02 27.86 -23.20
C LYS A 413 -19.90 27.19 -22.38
N ARG A 414 -18.88 26.63 -23.04
CA ARG A 414 -17.70 26.06 -22.38
C ARG A 414 -16.85 27.18 -21.74
N ALA A 415 -16.72 28.31 -22.43
CA ALA A 415 -16.05 29.50 -21.91
C ALA A 415 -16.78 30.10 -20.70
N LEU A 416 -18.11 30.12 -20.69
CA LEU A 416 -18.90 30.59 -19.54
C LEU A 416 -18.60 29.77 -18.27
N PHE A 417 -18.63 28.44 -18.36
CA PHE A 417 -18.29 27.56 -17.24
C PHE A 417 -16.85 27.81 -16.74
N MET A 418 -15.92 27.95 -17.66
CA MET A 418 -14.53 28.26 -17.37
C MET A 418 -14.36 29.62 -16.67
N LEU A 419 -15.03 30.67 -17.15
CA LEU A 419 -14.97 32.03 -16.60
C LEU A 419 -15.58 32.09 -15.19
N ILE A 420 -16.72 31.43 -14.95
CA ILE A 420 -17.35 31.38 -13.63
C ILE A 420 -16.37 30.80 -12.60
N ASN A 421 -15.77 29.65 -12.89
CA ASN A 421 -14.83 29.01 -11.97
C ASN A 421 -13.52 29.81 -11.81
N PHE A 422 -13.05 30.45 -12.89
CA PHE A 422 -11.86 31.30 -12.86
C PHE A 422 -12.05 32.57 -12.03
N LEU A 423 -13.11 33.34 -12.28
CA LEU A 423 -13.41 34.58 -11.57
C LEU A 423 -13.67 34.31 -10.08
N SER A 424 -14.41 33.24 -9.78
CA SER A 424 -14.62 32.79 -8.39
C SER A 424 -13.29 32.43 -7.71
N SER A 425 -12.36 31.79 -8.42
CA SER A 425 -11.01 31.50 -7.90
C SER A 425 -10.12 32.75 -7.76
N CYS A 426 -10.47 33.83 -8.44
CA CYS A 426 -9.77 35.13 -8.40
C CYS A 426 -10.37 36.10 -7.37
N GLY A 427 -11.31 35.66 -6.52
CA GLY A 427 -11.88 36.47 -5.45
C GLY A 427 -12.98 37.44 -5.88
N TRP A 428 -13.58 37.26 -7.06
CA TRP A 428 -14.69 38.11 -7.52
C TRP A 428 -16.01 37.75 -6.82
N SER A 429 -16.79 38.75 -6.43
CA SER A 429 -18.10 38.57 -5.81
C SER A 429 -19.15 38.07 -6.83
N TYR A 430 -20.28 37.58 -6.32
CA TYR A 430 -21.36 37.10 -7.19
C TYR A 430 -21.90 38.23 -8.07
N GLU A 431 -22.07 39.42 -7.50
CA GLU A 431 -22.60 40.61 -8.14
C GLU A 431 -21.62 41.16 -9.20
N GLU A 432 -20.31 41.14 -8.90
CA GLU A 432 -19.26 41.52 -9.86
C GLU A 432 -19.19 40.55 -11.03
N MET A 433 -19.25 39.24 -10.76
CA MET A 433 -19.27 38.21 -11.81
C MET A 433 -20.51 38.33 -12.69
N GLU A 434 -21.68 38.57 -12.11
CA GLU A 434 -22.93 38.72 -12.87
C GLU A 434 -22.85 39.91 -13.84
N SER A 435 -22.41 41.07 -13.34
CA SER A 435 -22.22 42.28 -14.14
C SER A 435 -21.20 42.05 -15.26
N TRP A 436 -20.04 41.50 -14.91
CA TRP A 436 -18.94 41.28 -15.85
C TRP A 436 -19.28 40.25 -16.93
N LEU A 437 -19.90 39.13 -16.57
CA LEU A 437 -20.29 38.08 -17.52
C LEU A 437 -21.40 38.56 -18.45
N THR A 438 -22.33 39.38 -17.95
CA THR A 438 -23.38 39.99 -18.79
C THR A 438 -22.76 40.92 -19.82
N GLU A 439 -21.76 41.72 -19.44
CA GLU A 439 -21.08 42.62 -20.37
C GLU A 439 -20.20 41.87 -21.37
N TRP A 440 -19.47 40.84 -20.91
CA TRP A 440 -18.72 39.94 -21.79
C TRP A 440 -19.64 39.27 -22.83
N ASN A 441 -20.84 38.86 -22.43
CA ASN A 441 -21.77 38.17 -23.31
C ASN A 441 -22.24 39.04 -24.49
N LYS A 442 -22.31 40.38 -24.31
CA LYS A 442 -22.64 41.33 -25.40
C LYS A 442 -21.54 41.44 -26.46
N LYS A 443 -20.30 41.12 -26.12
CA LYS A 443 -19.14 41.17 -27.04
C LYS A 443 -19.08 39.94 -27.97
N ASN A 444 -19.88 38.92 -27.69
CA ASN A 444 -19.95 37.74 -28.53
C ASN A 444 -20.80 38.01 -29.79
N PRO A 445 -20.37 37.58 -30.99
CA PRO A 445 -21.15 37.74 -32.22
C PRO A 445 -22.58 37.20 -32.13
N GLU A 446 -22.78 36.12 -31.37
CA GLU A 446 -24.11 35.68 -30.94
C GLU A 446 -24.11 35.50 -29.42
N PRO A 447 -24.85 36.34 -28.67
CA PRO A 447 -24.93 36.24 -27.22
C PRO A 447 -25.60 34.95 -26.73
N ILE A 448 -25.14 34.42 -25.61
CA ILE A 448 -25.83 33.37 -24.87
C ILE A 448 -27.13 33.94 -24.30
N ARG A 449 -28.22 33.16 -24.31
CA ARG A 449 -29.50 33.57 -23.69
C ARG A 449 -29.28 33.90 -22.22
N GLN A 450 -29.74 35.08 -21.78
CA GLN A 450 -29.53 35.59 -20.40
C GLN A 450 -29.98 34.59 -19.32
N VAL A 451 -31.08 33.87 -19.56
CA VAL A 451 -31.60 32.84 -18.64
C VAL A 451 -30.58 31.71 -18.40
N TYR A 452 -29.85 31.28 -19.44
CA TYR A 452 -28.83 30.24 -19.32
C TYR A 452 -27.60 30.74 -18.54
N LEU A 453 -27.18 31.98 -18.81
CA LEU A 453 -26.05 32.61 -18.11
C LEU A 453 -26.32 32.71 -16.62
N LEU A 454 -27.46 33.30 -16.24
CA LEU A 454 -27.86 33.45 -14.84
C LEU A 454 -28.09 32.10 -14.17
N GLY A 455 -28.63 31.12 -14.89
CA GLY A 455 -28.83 29.75 -14.38
C GLY A 455 -27.51 29.08 -13.97
N GLN A 456 -26.47 29.17 -14.81
CA GLN A 456 -25.14 28.61 -14.52
C GLN A 456 -24.46 29.29 -13.32
N LEU A 457 -24.61 30.62 -13.21
CA LEU A 457 -24.06 31.38 -12.10
C LEU A 457 -24.75 31.02 -10.77
N ARG A 458 -26.09 30.88 -10.77
CA ARG A 458 -26.87 30.45 -9.58
C ARG A 458 -26.52 29.04 -9.13
N TYR A 459 -26.36 28.09 -10.05
CA TYR A 459 -25.95 26.72 -9.72
C TYR A 459 -24.62 26.69 -8.95
N THR A 460 -23.66 27.53 -9.38
CA THR A 460 -22.36 27.66 -8.72
C THR A 460 -22.49 28.29 -7.33
N LYS A 461 -23.40 29.25 -7.13
CA LYS A 461 -23.69 29.86 -5.81
C LYS A 461 -24.30 28.84 -4.82
N GLN A 462 -25.14 27.92 -5.29
CA GLN A 462 -25.80 26.92 -4.46
C GLN A 462 -24.87 25.75 -4.07
N ASN A 463 -23.89 25.42 -4.91
CA ASN A 463 -22.90 24.40 -4.62
C ASN A 463 -21.80 24.94 -3.68
N LYS A 464 -21.77 24.47 -2.42
CA LYS A 464 -20.76 24.86 -1.41
C LYS A 464 -19.30 24.46 -1.74
N LYS A 465 -19.06 23.67 -2.80
CA LYS A 465 -17.71 23.26 -3.22
C LYS A 465 -17.14 24.25 -4.25
N LYS A 466 -16.13 25.05 -3.88
CA LYS A 466 -15.37 25.89 -4.82
C LYS A 466 -14.68 24.98 -5.86
N ALA A 467 -15.10 25.05 -7.12
CA ALA A 467 -14.49 24.33 -8.22
C ALA A 467 -13.43 25.21 -8.91
N LEU A 468 -12.26 24.63 -9.20
CA LEU A 468 -11.21 25.31 -9.97
C LEU A 468 -11.58 25.35 -11.46
N PRO A 469 -11.12 26.35 -12.23
CA PRO A 469 -11.25 26.31 -13.68
C PRO A 469 -10.45 25.13 -14.25
N PRO A 470 -10.82 24.60 -15.43
CA PRO A 470 -10.08 23.52 -16.08
C PRO A 470 -8.59 23.86 -16.22
N ASN A 471 -7.73 22.83 -16.20
CA ASN A 471 -6.30 23.02 -16.46
C ASN A 471 -6.04 23.36 -17.94
N CYS A 472 -4.94 24.06 -18.21
CA CYS A 472 -4.57 24.51 -19.56
C CYS A 472 -4.27 23.35 -20.54
N ASP A 473 -3.93 22.17 -20.02
CA ASP A 473 -3.66 20.95 -20.78
C ASP A 473 -4.94 20.18 -21.16
N ASN A 474 -6.08 20.53 -20.58
CA ASN A 474 -7.36 19.93 -20.91
C ASN A 474 -7.76 20.29 -22.35
N LYS A 475 -7.78 19.27 -23.22
CA LYS A 475 -8.01 19.42 -24.66
C LYS A 475 -9.36 20.06 -24.97
N ALA A 476 -10.40 19.79 -24.17
CA ALA A 476 -11.78 20.23 -24.42
C ALA A 476 -12.06 21.73 -24.13
N TYR A 477 -11.06 22.51 -23.70
CA TYR A 477 -11.26 23.92 -23.31
C TYR A 477 -10.33 24.87 -24.09
N TYR A 478 -9.20 25.28 -23.50
CA TYR A 478 -8.39 26.38 -24.01
C TYR A 478 -7.79 26.15 -25.40
N LYS A 479 -7.46 24.89 -25.71
CA LYS A 479 -6.84 24.50 -26.99
C LYS A 479 -7.89 24.32 -28.08
N ASP A 480 -9.01 23.67 -27.75
CA ASP A 480 -10.10 23.34 -28.68
C ASP A 480 -10.71 24.57 -29.38
N PHE A 481 -10.84 25.69 -28.68
CA PHE A 481 -11.37 26.93 -29.27
C PHE A 481 -10.31 27.96 -29.60
N HIS A 482 -9.05 27.54 -29.70
CA HIS A 482 -7.92 28.37 -30.15
C HIS A 482 -7.64 29.64 -29.32
N VAL A 483 -7.97 29.62 -28.01
CA VAL A 483 -7.72 30.74 -27.09
C VAL A 483 -6.39 30.62 -26.32
N CYS A 484 -5.70 29.48 -26.41
CA CYS A 484 -4.42 29.29 -25.73
C CYS A 484 -3.26 29.95 -26.51
N ARG A 485 -2.81 31.13 -26.05
CA ARG A 485 -1.58 31.80 -26.52
C ARG A 485 -0.60 31.97 -25.35
N PRO A 486 0.26 30.97 -25.07
CA PRO A 486 1.10 30.99 -23.87
C PRO A 486 2.16 32.08 -23.95
N ASP A 487 2.41 32.74 -22.82
CA ASP A 487 3.52 33.68 -22.64
C ASP A 487 4.68 33.04 -21.86
N GLY A 488 5.72 33.83 -21.56
CA GLY A 488 6.88 33.37 -20.79
C GLY A 488 6.58 32.96 -19.33
N PHE A 489 5.40 33.29 -18.80
CA PHE A 489 4.97 32.94 -17.45
C PHE A 489 4.12 31.66 -17.41
N CYS A 490 3.41 31.34 -18.50
CA CYS A 490 2.58 30.14 -18.63
C CYS A 490 3.33 28.82 -18.34
N LYS A 491 4.65 28.74 -18.60
CA LYS A 491 5.47 27.55 -18.33
C LYS A 491 5.55 27.16 -16.84
N TYR A 492 5.26 28.09 -15.93
CA TYR A 492 5.36 27.86 -14.49
C TYR A 492 4.03 27.51 -13.82
N VAL A 493 2.94 27.40 -14.59
CA VAL A 493 1.58 27.22 -14.07
C VAL A 493 0.79 26.21 -14.90
N LYS A 494 0.11 25.28 -14.22
CA LYS A 494 -0.78 24.28 -14.87
C LYS A 494 -2.24 24.76 -14.98
N ASN A 495 -2.66 25.59 -14.02
CA ASN A 495 -4.02 26.10 -13.90
C ASN A 495 -4.02 27.63 -14.11
N PRO A 496 -4.98 28.18 -14.87
CA PRO A 496 -5.01 29.62 -15.15
C PRO A 496 -5.32 30.48 -13.93
N ALA A 497 -6.05 29.98 -12.92
CA ALA A 497 -6.24 30.73 -11.67
C ALA A 497 -4.89 30.98 -10.97
N ASN A 498 -4.00 29.98 -10.95
CA ASN A 498 -2.65 30.11 -10.38
C ASN A 498 -1.79 31.13 -11.13
N TYR A 499 -2.02 31.33 -12.43
CA TYR A 499 -1.37 32.40 -13.19
C TYR A 499 -1.73 33.76 -12.58
N ALA A 500 -3.02 34.06 -12.48
CA ALA A 500 -3.52 35.36 -12.04
C ALA A 500 -3.10 35.66 -10.59
N ILE A 501 -3.25 34.68 -9.71
CA ILE A 501 -2.86 34.77 -8.29
C ILE A 501 -1.36 35.09 -8.15
N ARG A 502 -0.48 34.34 -8.85
CA ARG A 502 0.97 34.56 -8.73
C ARG A 502 1.40 35.90 -9.32
N LYS A 503 0.81 36.32 -10.44
CA LYS A 503 1.14 37.60 -11.08
C LYS A 503 0.71 38.79 -10.23
N ALA A 504 -0.46 38.70 -9.59
CA ALA A 504 -0.93 39.71 -8.64
C ALA A 504 -0.01 39.82 -7.41
N LYS A 505 0.43 38.68 -6.83
CA LYS A 505 1.37 38.68 -5.69
C LYS A 505 2.72 39.28 -6.04
N LEU A 506 3.27 38.96 -7.22
CA LEU A 506 4.54 39.54 -7.67
C LEU A 506 4.44 41.07 -7.79
N ALA A 507 3.35 41.58 -8.35
CA ALA A 507 3.12 43.02 -8.45
C ALA A 507 2.97 43.70 -7.07
N GLN A 508 2.24 43.09 -6.14
CA GLN A 508 2.12 43.60 -4.76
C GLN A 508 3.48 43.63 -4.03
N GLN A 509 4.33 42.63 -4.25
CA GLN A 509 5.68 42.58 -3.68
C GLN A 509 6.60 43.64 -4.31
N GLU A 510 6.49 43.90 -5.61
CA GLU A 510 7.22 44.97 -6.29
C GLU A 510 6.78 46.37 -5.83
N GLU A 511 5.47 46.60 -5.68
CA GLU A 511 4.92 47.84 -5.12
C GLU A 511 5.38 48.06 -3.67
N PHE A 512 5.42 47.02 -2.84
CA PHE A 512 5.94 47.11 -1.47
C PHE A 512 7.44 47.41 -1.42
N ARG A 513 8.24 46.84 -2.33
CA ARG A 513 9.68 47.11 -2.46
C ARG A 513 9.94 48.54 -2.95
N ASN A 514 9.17 49.02 -3.91
CA ASN A 514 9.28 50.38 -4.45
C ASN A 514 8.74 51.45 -3.49
N GLY A 515 7.75 51.12 -2.66
CA GLY A 515 7.22 52.00 -1.61
C GLY A 515 8.19 52.28 -0.45
N LYS A 516 9.09 51.33 -0.13
CA LYS A 516 10.17 51.55 0.84
C LYS A 516 11.28 52.47 0.31
N GLY A 517 11.45 52.59 -1.00
CA GLY A 517 12.46 53.45 -1.63
C GLY A 517 12.13 54.95 -1.65
N LYS A 518 10.86 55.34 -1.44
CA LYS A 518 10.44 56.75 -1.45
C LYS A 518 10.43 57.44 -0.08
N LYS A 519 10.67 56.73 1.03
CA LYS A 519 10.68 57.30 2.40
C LYS A 519 12.07 57.66 2.94
N THR A 520 13.14 57.50 2.17
CA THR A 520 14.54 57.72 2.63
C THR A 520 15.26 58.91 1.98
N GLN A 521 14.52 59.91 1.48
CA GLN A 521 15.09 61.22 1.12
C GLN A 521 14.40 62.35 1.89
N LYS A 522 14.68 62.43 3.19
CA LYS A 522 14.76 63.66 3.98
C LYS A 522 15.01 63.29 5.44
N GLN A 523 16.28 63.31 5.83
CA GLN A 523 16.79 64.25 6.83
C GLN A 523 18.20 63.83 7.24
N ASP A 524 19.07 64.82 7.19
CA ASP A 524 20.46 64.76 7.55
C ASP A 524 20.65 64.32 9.01
N ASN A 525 21.73 63.58 9.20
CA ASN A 525 22.39 63.36 10.48
C ASN A 525 22.76 64.72 11.10
N PRO A 526 22.86 64.86 12.44
CA PRO A 526 24.08 64.33 13.05
C PRO A 526 23.96 63.79 14.48
N ALA A 527 25.06 63.09 14.82
CA ALA A 527 25.62 62.85 16.15
C ALA A 527 25.08 61.65 16.96
N LYS A 528 25.89 60.58 16.94
CA LYS A 528 26.10 59.68 18.07
C LYS A 528 26.54 60.47 19.31
N PRO A 529 26.21 59.99 20.51
CA PRO A 529 27.30 59.36 21.28
C PRO A 529 26.91 58.09 22.05
N SER A 530 27.91 57.20 22.12
CA SER A 530 28.30 56.28 23.21
C SER A 530 27.27 55.48 24.02
N HIS A 531 27.53 54.17 24.07
CA HIS A 531 27.09 53.21 25.09
C HIS A 531 27.20 53.73 26.53
N PRO A 532 26.36 53.21 27.45
CA PRO A 532 26.93 52.32 28.47
C PRO A 532 26.06 51.09 28.85
N GLU A 533 26.79 50.02 29.16
CA GLU A 533 26.64 49.04 30.25
C GLU A 533 25.27 48.48 30.71
N ALA A 534 25.20 47.15 30.59
CA ALA A 534 24.82 46.15 31.60
C ALA A 534 23.99 46.57 32.84
N SER A 535 22.78 46.01 32.91
CA SER A 535 22.06 45.69 34.16
C SER A 535 21.36 44.33 33.94
N LYS A 536 21.82 43.27 34.61
CA LYS A 536 21.25 42.67 35.83
C LYS A 536 19.73 42.47 35.78
N THR A 537 19.31 41.22 35.58
CA THR A 537 17.99 40.72 36.02
C THR A 537 18.17 39.66 37.12
N PRO A 538 17.24 39.58 38.09
CA PRO A 538 17.43 38.84 39.32
C PRO A 538 16.86 37.41 39.26
N GLU A 539 17.49 36.53 40.04
CA GLU A 539 16.95 35.24 40.48
C GLU A 539 15.65 35.43 41.27
N ASN A 540 14.72 34.48 41.14
CA ASN A 540 13.90 34.04 42.27
C ASN A 540 13.59 32.52 42.17
N PRO A 541 13.54 31.79 43.30
CA PRO A 541 13.70 30.34 43.38
C PRO A 541 12.38 29.58 43.68
N ASP A 542 12.53 28.29 44.01
CA ASP A 542 11.55 27.27 44.47
C ASP A 542 10.67 26.61 43.39
N LYS A 543 10.47 25.28 43.29
CA LYS A 543 10.93 23.98 43.85
C LYS A 543 10.00 22.91 43.18
N PRO A 544 10.10 21.58 43.39
CA PRO A 544 11.24 20.68 43.52
C PRO A 544 11.16 19.47 42.56
N HIS A 545 12.31 18.94 42.15
CA HIS A 545 12.46 17.66 41.45
C HIS A 545 12.33 16.46 42.41
N LYS A 546 11.45 15.50 42.10
CA LYS A 546 11.48 14.12 42.65
C LYS A 546 12.27 13.21 41.71
N LYS A 547 13.41 12.68 42.17
CA LYS A 547 14.13 11.54 41.58
C LYS A 547 13.49 10.22 42.02
N PRO A 548 13.36 9.20 41.16
CA PRO A 548 13.12 7.84 41.60
C PRO A 548 14.42 7.10 41.90
N SER A 549 14.47 6.50 43.09
CA SER A 549 15.53 5.64 43.62
C SER A 549 15.47 4.22 43.04
N LYS A 550 16.65 3.67 42.70
CA LYS A 550 16.89 2.25 42.39
C LYS A 550 16.53 1.34 43.57
N PRO A 551 15.98 0.12 43.34
CA PRO A 551 16.00 -0.94 44.34
C PRO A 551 17.31 -1.74 44.28
N LYS A 552 17.80 -2.10 45.47
CA LYS A 552 18.96 -2.97 45.74
C LYS A 552 18.57 -4.44 45.61
N SER A 553 19.54 -5.23 45.17
CA SER A 553 19.63 -6.69 45.20
C SER A 553 19.77 -7.24 46.61
N GLN A 554 19.21 -8.44 46.86
CA GLN A 554 19.61 -9.41 47.89
C GLN A 554 18.88 -10.77 47.67
N PRO A 555 19.30 -11.90 48.27
CA PRO A 555 20.02 -12.98 47.59
C PRO A 555 19.28 -14.34 47.48
N ASN A 556 19.89 -15.25 46.72
CA ASN A 556 19.55 -16.67 46.53
C ASN A 556 19.22 -17.46 47.82
N PRO A 557 18.36 -18.49 47.71
CA PRO A 557 18.47 -19.69 48.50
C PRO A 557 19.02 -20.89 47.70
N THR A 558 19.93 -21.55 48.39
CA THR A 558 20.65 -22.80 48.19
C THR A 558 19.75 -24.01 47.88
N THR A 559 20.15 -24.77 46.87
CA THR A 559 20.25 -26.24 46.77
C THR A 559 19.30 -27.12 47.61
N GLN A 560 18.43 -27.88 46.93
CA GLN A 560 18.03 -29.23 47.36
C GLN A 560 18.07 -30.18 46.17
N THR A 561 19.09 -31.04 46.19
CA THR A 561 19.19 -32.29 45.45
C THR A 561 18.24 -33.32 46.07
N VAL A 562 17.34 -33.89 45.27
CA VAL A 562 16.62 -35.12 45.62
C VAL A 562 17.08 -36.20 44.64
N THR A 563 17.77 -37.19 45.19
CA THR A 563 18.11 -38.48 44.59
C THR A 563 17.43 -39.57 45.42
N SER A 564 16.71 -40.49 44.77
CA SER A 564 16.39 -41.89 45.16
C SER A 564 15.04 -42.24 44.51
N ASP A 565 14.97 -43.05 43.45
CA ASP A 565 15.08 -44.52 43.42
C ASP A 565 13.70 -45.21 43.46
N THR A 566 13.53 -46.15 42.52
CA THR A 566 12.67 -47.36 42.51
C THR A 566 11.17 -47.25 42.86
N LEU A 567 10.31 -47.40 41.84
CA LEU A 567 9.55 -48.62 41.50
C LEU A 567 8.74 -48.44 40.22
#